data_AF-A0A382VM79-F1
#
_entry.id   AF-A0A382VM79-F1
#
_cell.length_a   1.000
_cell.length_b   1.000
_cell.length_c   1.000
_cell.angle_alpha   90.00
_cell.angle_beta   90.00
_cell.angle_gamma   90.00
#
_symmetry.space_group_name_H-M   'P 1'
#
loop_
_entity.id
_entity.type
_entity.pdbx_description
1 polymer ?
#
loop_
_entity_poly.entity_id
_entity_poly.type
_entity_poly.pdbx_seq_one_letter_code
_entity_poly.pdbx_strand_id
1 'polypeptide(L)'
;MKNPLSYFLWTAGCQMNIADSEKLAAGFTRLGLNETKTMDDATIVVINTCSIRQHAEDRAYSQLGRVRLQKEKRPDLKVAVMGCMVGPKTGDLKRR
;
A
#
# COMPACT_ATOMS: atom_id res chain seq x y z
N MET A 1 -10.84 16.04 -17.84
CA MET A 1 -10.51 14.60 -17.95
C MET A 1 -9.78 14.21 -16.67
N LYS A 2 -10.35 13.33 -15.82
CA LYS A 2 -9.63 12.81 -14.65
C LYS A 2 -8.47 11.95 -15.17
N ASN A 3 -7.25 12.19 -14.68
CA ASN A 3 -6.08 11.36 -14.97
C ASN A 3 -6.46 9.88 -14.84
N PRO A 4 -6.02 8.96 -15.73
CA PRO A 4 -6.33 7.55 -15.59
C PRO A 4 -5.90 7.08 -14.20
N LEU A 5 -6.82 6.50 -13.45
CA LEU A 5 -6.56 6.07 -12.08
C LEU A 5 -5.52 4.94 -12.14
N SER A 6 -4.37 5.19 -11.53
CA SER A 6 -3.24 4.26 -11.48
C SER A 6 -2.91 3.89 -10.04
N TYR A 7 -2.42 2.67 -9.82
CA TYR A 7 -2.04 2.20 -8.48
C TYR A 7 -0.65 1.58 -8.43
N PHE A 8 0.03 1.72 -7.29
CA PHE A 8 1.24 1.01 -6.95
C PHE A 8 0.97 0.12 -5.72
N LEU A 9 1.34 -1.15 -5.80
CA LEU A 9 1.15 -2.11 -4.72
C LEU A 9 2.52 -2.59 -4.24
N TRP A 10 2.82 -2.34 -2.96
CA TRP A 10 4.02 -2.85 -2.31
C TRP A 10 3.63 -3.91 -1.29
N THR A 11 4.26 -5.07 -1.38
CA THR A 11 3.91 -6.24 -0.58
C THR A 11 5.14 -6.77 0.14
N ALA A 12 5.03 -6.92 1.45
CA ALA A 12 6.04 -7.61 2.25
C ALA A 12 5.39 -8.56 3.23
N GLY A 13 5.89 -9.79 3.30
CA GLY A 13 5.39 -10.78 4.24
C GLY A 13 5.45 -12.21 3.73
N CYS A 14 4.32 -12.88 3.83
CA CYS A 14 4.16 -14.30 3.53
C CYS A 14 3.30 -14.53 2.27
N GLN A 15 3.04 -15.80 1.95
CA GLN A 15 2.21 -16.20 0.82
C GLN A 15 0.78 -15.62 0.89
N MET A 16 0.24 -15.42 2.10
CA MET A 16 -1.07 -14.77 2.25
C MET A 16 -1.04 -13.31 1.78
N ASN A 17 0.02 -12.56 2.06
CA ASN A 17 0.14 -11.19 1.58
C ASN A 17 0.23 -11.15 0.04
N ILE A 18 0.90 -12.12 -0.58
CA ILE A 18 0.96 -12.23 -2.05
C ILE A 18 -0.44 -12.49 -2.61
N ALA A 19 -1.14 -13.50 -2.09
CA ALA A 19 -2.49 -13.84 -2.53
C ALA A 19 -3.49 -12.69 -2.33
N ASP A 20 -3.40 -11.96 -1.21
CA ASP A 20 -4.24 -10.78 -0.96
C ASP A 20 -3.93 -9.64 -1.92
N SER A 21 -2.66 -9.49 -2.29
CA SER A 21 -2.21 -8.49 -3.27
C SER A 21 -2.75 -8.79 -4.66
N GLU A 22 -2.71 -10.06 -5.08
CA GLU A 22 -3.27 -10.51 -6.36
C GLU A 22 -4.79 -10.29 -6.43
N LYS A 23 -5.52 -10.60 -5.34
CA LYS A 23 -6.96 -10.33 -5.24
C LYS A 23 -7.28 -8.85 -5.37
N LEU A 24 -6.49 -8.00 -4.70
CA LEU A 24 -6.66 -6.54 -4.77
C LEU A 24 -6.36 -6.02 -6.18
N ALA A 25 -5.26 -6.46 -6.79
CA ALA A 25 -4.88 -6.12 -8.16
C ALA A 25 -5.99 -6.49 -9.15
N ALA A 26 -6.52 -7.72 -9.07
CA ALA A 26 -7.64 -8.14 -9.90
C ALA A 26 -8.90 -7.26 -9.69
N GLY A 27 -9.15 -6.82 -8.45
CA GLY A 27 -10.21 -5.87 -8.13
C GLY A 27 -10.01 -4.51 -8.81
N PHE A 28 -8.79 -3.96 -8.73
CA PHE A 28 -8.43 -2.70 -9.38
C PHE A 28 -8.51 -2.79 -10.90
N THR A 29 -8.06 -3.89 -11.50
CA THR A 29 -8.20 -4.13 -12.95
C THR A 29 -9.67 -4.11 -13.37
N ARG A 30 -10.58 -4.76 -12.61
CA ARG A 30 -12.03 -4.72 -12.91
C ARG A 30 -12.63 -3.32 -12.80
N LEU A 31 -12.04 -2.44 -11.99
CA LEU A 31 -12.42 -1.03 -11.86
C LEU A 31 -11.75 -0.12 -12.92
N GLY A 32 -10.95 -0.68 -13.82
CA GLY A 32 -10.26 0.05 -14.89
C GLY A 32 -9.00 0.79 -14.44
N LEU A 33 -8.43 0.42 -13.30
CA LEU A 33 -7.16 1.00 -12.83
C LEU A 33 -5.98 0.23 -13.41
N ASN A 34 -4.90 0.96 -13.68
CA ASN A 34 -3.65 0.37 -14.17
C ASN A 34 -2.58 0.32 -13.08
N GLU A 35 -1.87 -0.80 -12.99
CA GLU A 35 -0.72 -0.94 -12.10
C GLU A 35 0.48 -0.15 -12.63
N THR A 36 1.21 0.50 -11.73
CA THR A 36 2.46 1.21 -12.03
C THR A 36 3.66 0.48 -11.44
N LYS A 37 4.81 0.64 -12.09
CA LYS A 37 6.08 0.07 -11.59
C LYS A 37 6.66 0.85 -10.43
N THR A 38 6.31 2.13 -10.31
CA THR A 38 6.83 3.03 -9.29
C THR A 38 5.70 3.71 -8.54
N MET A 39 5.99 4.08 -7.29
CA MET A 39 5.09 4.85 -6.44
C MET A 39 4.85 6.27 -6.98
N ASP A 40 5.83 6.83 -7.70
CA ASP A 40 5.77 8.21 -8.19
C ASP A 40 4.71 8.38 -9.30
N ASP A 41 4.52 7.33 -10.12
CA ASP A 41 3.54 7.33 -11.22
C ASP A 41 2.10 6.99 -10.76
N ALA A 42 1.92 6.58 -9.51
CA ALA A 42 0.65 6.09 -8.98
C ALA A 42 -0.23 7.20 -8.43
N THR A 43 -1.54 7.14 -8.68
CA THR A 43 -2.53 7.97 -7.95
C THR A 43 -2.99 7.35 -6.63
N ILE A 44 -2.81 6.03 -6.49
CA ILE A 44 -3.13 5.24 -5.30
C ILE A 44 -1.91 4.39 -4.93
N VAL A 45 -1.51 4.41 -3.67
CA VAL A 45 -0.43 3.58 -3.14
C VAL A 45 -1.00 2.66 -2.09
N VAL A 46 -0.76 1.35 -2.23
CA VAL A 46 -1.18 0.35 -1.27
C VAL A 46 0.03 -0.37 -0.70
N ILE A 47 0.14 -0.38 0.63
CA ILE A 47 1.19 -1.06 1.37
C ILE A 47 0.57 -2.27 2.08
N ASN A 48 0.87 -3.48 1.61
CA ASN A 48 0.42 -4.73 2.21
C ASN A 48 1.49 -5.28 3.15
N THR A 49 1.16 -5.28 4.44
CA THR A 49 2.10 -5.45 5.56
C THR A 49 1.94 -6.78 6.28
N CYS A 50 2.99 -7.21 6.98
CA CYS A 50 3.00 -8.47 7.73
C CYS A 50 3.64 -8.25 9.11
N SER A 51 2.98 -8.76 10.15
CA SER A 51 3.46 -8.76 11.54
C SER A 51 3.97 -10.13 12.01
N ILE A 52 4.02 -11.11 11.10
CA ILE A 52 4.42 -12.49 11.43
C ILE A 52 5.95 -12.63 11.48
N ARG A 53 6.69 -11.80 10.73
CA ARG A 53 8.15 -11.85 10.66
C ARG A 53 8.73 -10.45 10.89
N GLN A 54 9.65 -10.32 11.84
CA GLN A 54 10.29 -9.04 12.20
C GLN A 54 10.89 -8.32 10.99
N HIS A 55 11.65 -9.01 10.14
CA HIS A 55 12.22 -8.40 8.92
C HIS A 55 11.18 -7.90 7.91
N ALA A 56 9.96 -8.44 7.91
CA ALA A 56 8.88 -7.91 7.06
C ALA A 56 8.31 -6.63 7.67
N GLU A 57 8.17 -6.59 8.98
CA GLU A 57 7.70 -5.45 9.75
C GLU A 57 8.69 -4.27 9.68
N ASP A 58 10.01 -4.50 9.85
CA ASP A 58 11.03 -3.44 9.73
C ASP A 58 11.02 -2.79 8.34
N ARG A 59 10.86 -3.61 7.29
CA ARG A 59 10.71 -3.12 5.90
C ARG A 59 9.42 -2.35 5.72
N ALA A 60 8.32 -2.79 6.34
CA ALA A 60 7.05 -2.09 6.29
C ALA A 60 7.15 -0.70 6.94
N TYR A 61 7.76 -0.56 8.12
CA TYR A 61 8.00 0.75 8.74
C TYR A 61 8.84 1.66 7.84
N SER A 62 9.93 1.13 7.27
CA SER A 62 10.79 1.87 6.36
C SER A 62 10.01 2.40 5.14
N GLN A 63 9.14 1.56 4.57
CA GLN A 63 8.32 1.92 3.43
C GLN A 63 7.21 2.92 3.79
N LEU A 64 6.58 2.79 4.96
CA LEU A 64 5.59 3.76 5.47
C LEU A 64 6.22 5.16 5.64
N GLY A 65 7.45 5.24 6.13
CA GLY A 65 8.20 6.50 6.20
C GLY A 65 8.39 7.15 4.82
N ARG A 66 8.74 6.36 3.79
CA ARG A 66 8.88 6.85 2.40
C ARG A 66 7.54 7.33 1.83
N VAL A 67 6.46 6.60 2.09
CA VAL A 67 5.11 6.95 1.65
C VAL A 67 4.62 8.23 2.31
N ARG A 68 4.93 8.45 3.59
CA ARG A 68 4.62 9.69 4.31
C ARG A 68 5.25 10.90 3.62
N LEU A 69 6.56 10.85 3.33
CA LEU A 69 7.26 11.94 2.64
C LEU A 69 6.67 12.23 1.25
N GLN A 70 6.21 11.19 0.54
CA GLN A 70 5.54 11.35 -0.75
C GLN A 70 4.16 11.98 -0.62
N LYS A 71 3.37 11.58 0.39
CA LYS A 71 2.05 12.16 0.67
C LYS A 71 2.14 13.64 1.07
N GLU A 72 3.18 14.02 1.81
CA GLU A 72 3.47 15.42 2.14
C GLU A 72 3.73 16.25 0.88
N LYS A 73 4.46 15.71 -0.11
CA LYS A 73 4.71 16.36 -1.41
C LYS A 73 3.52 16.31 -2.37
N ARG A 74 2.67 15.29 -2.26
CA ARG A 74 1.54 15.02 -3.15
C ARG A 74 0.26 14.85 -2.31
N PRO A 75 -0.38 15.95 -1.87
CA PRO A 75 -1.56 15.89 -1.01
C PRO A 75 -2.73 15.09 -1.60
N ASP A 76 -2.83 14.99 -2.92
CA ASP A 76 -3.87 14.23 -3.61
C ASP A 76 -3.58 12.72 -3.70
N LEU A 77 -2.37 12.27 -3.37
CA LEU A 77 -1.98 10.86 -3.41
C LEU A 77 -2.82 10.05 -2.43
N LYS A 78 -3.59 9.07 -2.88
CA LYS A 78 -4.33 8.19 -1.98
C LYS A 78 -3.38 7.12 -1.44
N VAL A 79 -3.37 6.94 -0.12
CA VAL A 79 -2.56 5.91 0.53
C VAL A 79 -3.47 4.98 1.31
N ALA A 80 -3.31 3.68 1.07
CA ALA A 80 -3.95 2.63 1.86
C ALA A 80 -2.88 1.71 2.45
N VAL A 81 -3.13 1.25 3.67
CA VAL A 81 -2.30 0.24 4.34
C VAL A 81 -3.23 -0.93 4.67
N MET A 82 -2.78 -2.13 4.37
CA MET A 82 -3.51 -3.37 4.64
C MET A 82 -2.58 -4.46 5.18
N GLY A 83 -3.14 -5.61 5.51
CA GLY A 83 -2.39 -6.75 6.02
C GLY A 83 -2.29 -6.77 7.55
N CYS A 84 -1.51 -7.70 8.09
CA CYS A 84 -1.58 -8.10 9.50
C CYS A 84 -1.12 -7.03 10.50
N MET A 85 -0.33 -6.03 10.08
CA MET A 85 0.04 -4.91 10.97
C MET A 85 -1.14 -3.95 11.19
N VAL A 86 -2.15 -4.00 10.32
CA VAL A 86 -3.40 -3.25 10.48
C VAL A 86 -4.28 -4.02 11.47
N GLY A 87 -4.19 -3.62 12.74
CA GLY A 87 -5.02 -4.17 13.81
C GLY A 87 -6.49 -3.73 13.72
N PRO A 88 -7.37 -4.34 14.53
CA PRO A 88 -8.80 -4.02 14.56
C PRO A 88 -9.10 -2.58 15.05
N LYS A 89 -8.16 -1.97 15.78
CA LYS A 89 -8.21 -0.57 16.19
C LYS A 89 -7.31 0.26 15.28
N THR A 90 -7.92 1.06 14.40
CA THR A 90 -7.20 1.91 13.44
C THR A 90 -6.65 3.20 14.05
N GLY A 91 -7.05 3.55 15.27
CA GLY A 91 -6.60 4.78 15.95
C GLY A 91 -5.09 4.84 16.21
N ASP A 92 -4.45 3.69 16.44
CA ASP A 92 -3.01 3.61 16.68
C ASP A 92 -2.18 3.63 15.39
N LEU A 93 -2.81 3.38 14.24
CA LEU A 93 -2.12 3.38 12.94
C LEU A 93 -1.60 4.78 12.58
N LYS A 94 -2.26 5.84 13.05
CA LYS A 94 -1.80 7.23 12.85
C LYS A 94 -0.53 7.56 13.64
N ARG A 95 -0.20 6.76 14.67
CA ARG A 95 0.97 6.95 15.54
C ARG A 95 2.19 6.14 15.09
N ARG A 96 2.00 5.18 14.18
CA ARG A 96 3.02 4.30 13.61
C ARG A 96 3.50 4.86 12.27
#